data_AF-A0A7G1KG56-F1
#
_entry.id   AF-A0A7G1KG56-F1
#
_cell.length_a   1.000
_cell.length_b   1.000
_cell.length_c   1.000
_cell.angle_alpha   90.00
_cell.angle_beta   90.00
_cell.angle_gamma   90.00
#
_symmetry.space_group_name_H-M   'P 1'
#
loop_
_entity.id
_entity.type
_entity.pdbx_description
1 polymer ?
#
loop_
_entity_poly.entity_id
_entity_poly.type
_entity_poly.pdbx_seq_one_letter_code
_entity_poly.pdbx_strand_id
1 'polypeptide(L)'
;MADEFDRLQRQALESWRHAMRAYQKLVETPSANRLARRMAAPRFGRAASAGESVLFRLICTDLDAPAPRCAYGEIAMRRSVVAAGVTGRMMSEVTVNAARAVLWAWDRPELTTLDPVRIMALADQDPVRSPFALADGTVTVFTGARRVTLAAQARLFLAERLISTQLRIKSDSMTTRHLDATLAARDKFYSSDEWLVWHCRLESCRAMAALPEAMTLATEALRIYEILAGLGTEVSGEELDRTRARYDAVVSRIPLDLR
;
A
#
# COMPACT_ATOMS: atom_id res chain seq x y z
N MET A 1 -23.80 7.95 -15.53
CA MET A 1 -22.79 7.18 -14.77
C MET A 1 -21.64 6.70 -15.66
N ALA A 2 -21.90 6.09 -16.83
CA ALA A 2 -20.84 5.68 -17.77
C ALA A 2 -19.89 6.83 -18.18
N ASP A 3 -20.42 7.99 -18.57
CA ASP A 3 -19.61 9.15 -18.98
C ASP A 3 -18.69 9.70 -17.88
N GLU A 4 -19.13 9.60 -16.62
CA GLU A 4 -18.35 10.06 -15.47
C GLU A 4 -17.23 9.07 -15.13
N PHE A 5 -17.52 7.78 -15.18
CA PHE A 5 -16.55 6.72 -14.99
C PHE A 5 -15.44 6.80 -16.05
N ASP A 6 -15.79 6.93 -17.33
CA ASP A 6 -14.83 7.07 -18.43
C ASP A 6 -13.99 8.35 -18.33
N ARG A 7 -14.59 9.44 -17.84
CA ARG A 7 -13.87 10.69 -17.54
C ARG A 7 -12.84 10.46 -16.42
N LEU A 8 -13.23 9.82 -15.32
CA LEU A 8 -12.34 9.53 -14.19
C LEU A 8 -11.21 8.58 -14.61
N GLN A 9 -11.49 7.54 -15.40
CA GLN A 9 -10.46 6.63 -15.91
C GLN A 9 -9.39 7.35 -16.74
N ARG A 10 -9.81 8.24 -17.66
CA ARG A 10 -8.88 9.06 -18.45
C ARG A 10 -8.02 9.97 -17.58
N GLN A 11 -8.64 10.65 -16.62
CA GLN A 11 -7.93 11.54 -15.69
C GLN A 11 -6.94 10.76 -14.80
N ALA A 12 -7.31 9.55 -14.36
CA ALA A 12 -6.43 8.67 -13.59
C ALA A 12 -5.22 8.26 -14.43
N LEU A 13 -5.44 7.90 -15.70
CA LEU A 13 -4.38 7.48 -16.61
C LEU A 13 -3.36 8.59 -16.89
N GLU A 14 -3.84 9.81 -17.11
CA GLU A 14 -2.97 10.99 -17.29
C GLU A 14 -2.16 11.29 -16.03
N SER A 15 -2.82 11.29 -14.87
CA SER A 15 -2.17 11.52 -13.58
C SER A 15 -1.13 10.45 -13.25
N TRP A 16 -1.46 9.18 -13.53
CA TRP A 16 -0.55 8.04 -13.40
C TRP A 16 0.68 8.23 -14.29
N ARG A 17 0.51 8.50 -15.59
CA ARG A 17 1.62 8.70 -16.53
C ARG A 17 2.52 9.84 -16.07
N HIS A 18 1.93 10.94 -15.59
CA HIS A 18 2.69 12.07 -15.08
C HIS A 18 3.50 11.70 -13.83
N ALA A 19 2.88 10.99 -12.87
CA ALA A 19 3.55 10.50 -11.67
C ALA A 19 4.70 9.53 -12.01
N MET A 20 4.47 8.57 -12.90
CA MET A 20 5.49 7.59 -13.31
C MET A 20 6.65 8.24 -14.05
N ARG A 21 6.42 9.21 -14.93
CA ARG A 21 7.50 9.98 -15.57
C ARG A 21 8.31 10.78 -14.55
N ALA A 22 7.64 11.38 -13.56
CA ALA A 22 8.32 12.11 -12.49
C ALA A 22 9.16 11.17 -11.61
N TYR A 23 8.64 9.97 -11.32
CA TYR A 23 9.34 8.93 -10.58
C TYR A 23 10.55 8.38 -11.33
N GLN A 24 10.38 8.05 -12.61
CA GLN A 24 11.45 7.53 -13.47
C GLN A 24 12.63 8.51 -13.53
N LYS A 25 12.37 9.81 -13.74
CA LYS A 25 13.41 10.86 -13.65
C LYS A 25 14.13 10.89 -12.29
N LEU A 26 13.43 10.58 -11.20
CA LEU A 26 14.00 10.55 -9.86
C LEU A 26 14.92 9.34 -9.65
N VAL A 27 14.59 8.18 -10.24
CA VAL A 27 15.33 6.92 -10.11
C VAL A 27 16.50 6.82 -11.11
N GLU A 28 16.29 7.23 -12.36
CA GLU A 28 17.27 7.18 -13.46
C GLU A 28 18.36 8.27 -13.37
N THR A 29 18.38 9.07 -12.30
CA THR A 29 19.48 9.99 -12.02
C THR A 29 20.30 9.48 -10.81
N PRO A 30 21.15 8.44 -10.95
CA PRO A 30 21.97 7.91 -9.86
C PRO A 30 22.88 8.98 -9.22
N SER A 31 23.34 9.94 -10.03
CA SER A 31 24.26 11.03 -9.66
C SER A 31 23.57 12.35 -9.28
N ALA A 32 22.24 12.40 -9.23
CA ALA A 32 21.52 13.58 -8.75
C ALA A 32 21.89 13.81 -7.28
N ASN A 33 22.76 14.78 -7.03
CA ASN A 33 23.07 15.31 -5.69
C ASN A 33 21.79 15.38 -4.86
N ARG A 34 21.87 15.10 -3.55
CA ARG A 34 20.74 15.07 -2.58
C ARG A 34 19.72 16.22 -2.78
N LEU A 35 20.18 17.37 -3.27
CA LEU A 35 19.39 18.52 -3.71
C LEU A 35 18.41 18.24 -4.88
N ALA A 36 18.84 17.60 -5.96
CA ALA A 36 17.99 17.27 -7.11
C ALA A 36 16.87 16.27 -6.75
N ARG A 37 17.16 15.29 -5.89
CA ARG A 37 16.12 14.41 -5.31
C ARG A 37 15.14 15.19 -4.45
N ARG A 38 15.63 16.12 -3.61
CA ARG A 38 14.78 17.04 -2.81
C ARG A 38 13.89 17.93 -3.67
N MET A 39 14.35 18.38 -4.84
CA MET A 39 13.54 19.21 -5.76
C MET A 39 12.54 18.39 -6.58
N ALA A 40 12.85 17.13 -6.91
CA ALA A 40 11.97 16.25 -7.68
C ALA A 40 10.86 15.60 -6.82
N ALA A 41 11.14 15.31 -5.54
CA ALA A 41 10.19 14.67 -4.63
C ALA A 41 8.84 15.43 -4.49
N PRO A 42 8.79 16.78 -4.35
CA PRO A 42 7.53 17.51 -4.32
C PRO A 42 6.74 17.48 -5.63
N ARG A 43 7.41 17.36 -6.79
CA ARG A 43 6.73 17.24 -8.09
C ARG A 43 6.07 15.88 -8.22
N PHE A 44 6.80 14.82 -7.88
CA PHE A 44 6.24 13.47 -7.81
C PHE A 44 5.10 13.39 -6.79
N GLY A 45 5.29 13.91 -5.57
CA GLY A 45 4.27 13.89 -4.53
C GLY A 45 2.94 14.53 -4.98
N ARG A 46 3.00 15.67 -5.68
CA ARG A 46 1.79 16.31 -6.25
C ARG A 46 1.12 15.46 -7.32
N ALA A 47 1.89 14.89 -8.25
CA ALA A 47 1.35 14.03 -9.30
C ALA A 47 0.76 12.73 -8.73
N ALA A 48 1.45 12.12 -7.77
CA ALA A 48 1.00 10.94 -7.04
C ALA A 48 -0.31 11.21 -6.29
N SER A 49 -0.39 12.31 -5.53
CA SER A 49 -1.63 12.69 -4.84
C SER A 49 -2.79 12.89 -5.81
N ALA A 50 -2.60 13.60 -6.93
CA ALA A 50 -3.65 13.74 -7.94
C ALA A 50 -4.10 12.39 -8.52
N GLY A 51 -3.16 11.48 -8.79
CA GLY A 51 -3.47 10.13 -9.26
C GLY A 51 -4.25 9.31 -8.22
N GLU A 52 -3.79 9.31 -6.98
CA GLU A 52 -4.45 8.66 -5.85
C GLU A 52 -5.87 9.19 -5.63
N SER A 53 -6.09 10.51 -5.72
CA SER A 53 -7.43 11.12 -5.61
C SER A 53 -8.41 10.57 -6.63
N VAL A 54 -7.99 10.46 -7.89
CA VAL A 54 -8.88 9.98 -8.96
C VAL A 54 -9.11 8.47 -8.83
N LEU A 55 -8.05 7.71 -8.54
CA LEU A 55 -8.14 6.27 -8.28
C LEU A 55 -9.04 5.94 -7.10
N PHE A 56 -8.93 6.70 -6.01
CA PHE A 56 -9.79 6.56 -4.84
C PHE A 56 -11.27 6.73 -5.20
N ARG A 57 -11.60 7.72 -6.03
CA ARG A 57 -12.99 7.92 -6.50
C ARG A 57 -13.47 6.75 -7.36
N LEU A 58 -12.62 6.22 -8.25
CA LEU A 58 -12.94 5.03 -9.03
C LEU A 58 -13.17 3.81 -8.12
N ILE A 59 -12.33 3.60 -7.11
CA ILE A 59 -12.50 2.52 -6.12
C ILE A 59 -13.83 2.70 -5.38
N CYS A 60 -14.21 3.93 -5.03
CA CYS A 60 -15.46 4.16 -4.33
C CYS A 60 -16.71 3.94 -5.19
N THR A 61 -16.60 3.94 -6.52
CA THR A 61 -17.72 3.53 -7.40
C THR A 61 -17.92 2.01 -7.43
N ASP A 62 -16.86 1.24 -7.21
CA ASP A 62 -16.87 -0.21 -7.13
C ASP A 62 -15.70 -0.68 -6.25
N LEU A 63 -15.99 -0.94 -4.96
CA LEU A 63 -14.98 -1.29 -3.96
C LEU A 63 -14.37 -2.67 -4.18
N ASP A 64 -15.09 -3.52 -4.93
CA ASP A 64 -14.68 -4.87 -5.26
C ASP A 64 -13.82 -4.91 -6.53
N ALA A 65 -13.83 -3.84 -7.35
CA ALA A 65 -12.96 -3.71 -8.51
C ALA A 65 -11.48 -3.79 -8.10
N PRO A 66 -10.77 -4.89 -8.44
CA PRO A 66 -9.42 -5.08 -7.97
C PRO A 66 -8.43 -4.19 -8.72
N ALA A 67 -8.70 -3.85 -9.99
CA ALA A 67 -7.75 -3.16 -10.85
C ALA A 67 -7.45 -1.71 -10.39
N PRO A 68 -8.45 -0.86 -10.04
CA PRO A 68 -8.18 0.45 -9.46
C PRO A 68 -7.47 0.38 -8.10
N ARG A 69 -7.80 -0.61 -7.25
CA ARG A 69 -7.13 -0.82 -5.95
C ARG A 69 -5.65 -1.18 -6.13
N CYS A 70 -5.33 -2.11 -7.03
CA CYS A 70 -3.94 -2.47 -7.34
C CYS A 70 -3.11 -1.24 -7.76
N ALA A 71 -3.66 -0.43 -8.67
CA ALA A 71 -3.00 0.79 -9.12
C ALA A 71 -2.80 1.81 -8.00
N TYR A 72 -3.85 2.04 -7.19
CA TYR A 72 -3.75 2.93 -6.04
C TYR A 72 -2.63 2.50 -5.10
N GLY A 73 -2.56 1.20 -4.79
CA GLY A 73 -1.52 0.62 -3.96
C GLY A 73 -0.11 0.82 -4.53
N GLU A 74 0.09 0.71 -5.84
CA GLU A 74 1.38 0.98 -6.47
C GLU A 74 1.81 2.45 -6.37
N ILE A 75 0.92 3.42 -6.66
CA ILE A 75 1.26 4.85 -6.52
C ILE A 75 1.59 5.16 -5.06
N ALA A 76 0.74 4.72 -4.12
CA ALA A 76 0.90 4.99 -2.70
C ALA A 76 2.24 4.43 -2.17
N MET A 77 2.66 3.26 -2.65
CA MET A 77 3.94 2.65 -2.27
C MET A 77 5.11 3.52 -2.73
N ARG A 78 5.08 3.98 -3.98
CA ARG A 78 6.12 4.89 -4.52
C ARG A 78 6.12 6.22 -3.77
N ARG A 79 4.94 6.77 -3.45
CA ARG A 79 4.79 7.99 -2.64
C ARG A 79 5.43 7.84 -1.27
N SER A 80 5.17 6.73 -0.58
CA SER A 80 5.79 6.44 0.72
C SER A 80 7.32 6.32 0.63
N VAL A 81 7.84 5.61 -0.38
CA VAL A 81 9.30 5.48 -0.60
C VAL A 81 9.96 6.84 -0.85
N VAL A 82 9.39 7.66 -1.72
CA VAL A 82 9.94 8.99 -2.03
C VAL A 82 9.86 9.90 -0.80
N ALA A 83 8.76 9.86 -0.05
CA ALA A 83 8.59 10.64 1.17
C ALA A 83 9.64 10.26 2.25
N ALA A 84 9.92 8.97 2.41
CA ALA A 84 10.94 8.48 3.35
C ALA A 84 12.36 8.95 3.00
N GLY A 85 12.62 9.22 1.72
CA GLY A 85 13.89 9.78 1.26
C GLY A 85 14.11 11.26 1.61
N VAL A 86 13.10 11.94 2.19
CA VAL A 86 13.15 13.36 2.57
C VAL A 86 13.10 13.49 4.09
N THR A 87 14.05 14.24 4.67
CA THR A 87 14.14 14.46 6.12
C THR A 87 13.10 15.48 6.60
N GLY A 88 12.27 15.11 7.59
CA GLY A 88 11.33 16.01 8.26
C GLY A 88 10.15 15.28 8.90
N ARG A 89 9.58 15.85 9.97
CA ARG A 89 8.42 15.27 10.68
C ARG A 89 7.19 15.14 9.79
N MET A 90 6.83 16.20 9.06
CA MET A 90 5.71 16.18 8.11
C MET A 90 5.88 15.08 7.05
N MET A 91 7.11 14.86 6.56
CA MET A 91 7.39 13.81 5.59
C MET A 91 7.33 12.40 6.20
N SER A 92 7.64 12.28 7.49
CA SER A 92 7.48 11.03 8.24
C SER A 92 5.99 10.65 8.36
N GLU A 93 5.13 11.63 8.66
CA GLU A 93 3.67 11.42 8.72
C GLU A 93 3.12 11.03 7.34
N VAL A 94 3.53 11.73 6.29
CA VAL A 94 3.18 11.37 4.90
C VAL A 94 3.66 9.97 4.53
N THR A 95 4.86 9.58 4.96
CA THR A 95 5.42 8.24 4.69
C THR A 95 4.58 7.14 5.31
N VAL A 96 4.20 7.29 6.58
CA VAL A 96 3.36 6.31 7.29
C VAL A 96 1.95 6.29 6.73
N ASN A 97 1.34 7.45 6.50
CA ASN A 97 0.00 7.58 5.92
C ASN A 97 -0.09 6.94 4.52
N ALA A 98 0.91 7.16 3.67
CA ALA A 98 0.98 6.51 2.38
C ALA A 98 1.16 4.99 2.51
N ALA A 99 1.98 4.50 3.46
CA ALA A 99 2.11 3.07 3.71
C ALA A 99 0.80 2.42 4.22
N ARG A 100 0.02 3.14 5.03
CA ARG A 100 -1.32 2.72 5.48
C ARG A 100 -2.29 2.64 4.29
N ALA A 101 -2.21 3.59 3.36
CA ALA A 101 -2.98 3.59 2.13
C ALA A 101 -2.62 2.41 1.21
N VAL A 102 -1.33 2.04 1.13
CA VAL A 102 -0.87 0.82 0.44
C VAL A 102 -1.53 -0.41 1.05
N LEU A 103 -1.50 -0.52 2.39
CA LEU A 103 -2.09 -1.64 3.10
C LEU A 103 -3.60 -1.75 2.83
N TRP A 104 -4.37 -0.66 2.91
CA TRP A 104 -5.80 -0.66 2.56
C TRP A 104 -6.07 -1.10 1.11
N ALA A 105 -5.21 -0.72 0.17
CA ALA A 105 -5.38 -1.04 -1.24
C ALA A 105 -5.31 -2.55 -1.49
N TRP A 106 -4.31 -3.20 -0.88
CA TRP A 106 -4.01 -4.61 -1.09
C TRP A 106 -4.70 -5.54 -0.11
N ASP A 107 -5.03 -5.07 1.10
CA ASP A 107 -5.55 -5.94 2.14
C ASP A 107 -6.97 -6.43 1.86
N ARG A 108 -7.28 -7.61 2.39
CA ARG A 108 -8.56 -8.28 2.25
C ARG A 108 -8.94 -8.98 3.56
N PRO A 109 -10.23 -9.01 3.95
CA PRO A 109 -10.68 -9.61 5.21
C PRO A 109 -10.19 -11.05 5.43
N GLU A 110 -10.07 -11.83 4.37
CA GLU A 110 -9.61 -13.21 4.37
C GLU A 110 -8.16 -13.35 4.87
N LEU A 111 -7.32 -12.32 4.65
CA LEU A 111 -5.94 -12.27 5.12
C LEU A 111 -5.83 -11.96 6.61
N THR A 112 -6.87 -11.39 7.22
CA THR A 112 -6.88 -11.06 8.66
C THR A 112 -6.91 -12.33 9.51
N THR A 113 -7.61 -13.38 9.06
CA THR A 113 -7.73 -14.64 9.81
C THR A 113 -6.51 -15.55 9.74
N LEU A 114 -5.55 -15.26 8.85
CA LEU A 114 -4.37 -16.09 8.59
C LEU A 114 -4.69 -17.58 8.33
N ASP A 115 -5.89 -17.87 7.84
CA ASP A 115 -6.37 -19.21 7.53
C ASP A 115 -5.81 -19.65 6.17
N PRO A 116 -5.02 -20.75 6.11
CA PRO A 116 -4.44 -21.25 4.87
C PRO A 116 -5.46 -21.49 3.76
N VAL A 117 -6.66 -21.95 4.09
CA VAL A 117 -7.71 -22.26 3.09
C VAL A 117 -8.21 -20.98 2.44
N ARG A 118 -8.44 -19.93 3.24
CA ARG A 118 -8.89 -18.63 2.74
C ARG A 118 -7.81 -17.90 1.95
N ILE A 119 -6.56 -17.99 2.40
CA ILE A 119 -5.41 -17.44 1.70
C ILE A 119 -5.23 -18.12 0.33
N MET A 120 -5.38 -19.45 0.27
CA MET A 120 -5.33 -20.19 -1.00
C MET A 120 -6.47 -19.77 -1.94
N ALA A 121 -7.70 -19.68 -1.44
CA ALA A 121 -8.83 -19.22 -2.24
C ALA A 121 -8.62 -17.82 -2.84
N LEU A 122 -7.92 -16.92 -2.13
CA LEU A 122 -7.50 -15.63 -2.68
C LEU A 122 -6.37 -15.78 -3.73
N ALA A 123 -5.41 -16.67 -3.49
CA ALA A 123 -4.30 -16.92 -4.39
C ALA A 123 -4.75 -17.50 -5.75
N ASP A 124 -5.83 -18.29 -5.75
CA ASP A 124 -6.41 -18.94 -6.92
C ASP A 124 -7.34 -18.02 -7.74
N GLN A 125 -7.61 -16.80 -7.28
CA GLN A 125 -8.45 -15.86 -8.02
C GLN A 125 -7.83 -15.47 -9.37
N ASP A 126 -8.70 -15.18 -10.32
CA ASP A 126 -8.31 -14.77 -11.68
C ASP A 126 -7.29 -13.62 -11.68
N PRO A 127 -6.34 -13.62 -12.63
CA PRO A 127 -5.40 -12.53 -12.80
C PRO A 127 -6.11 -11.22 -13.16
N VAL A 128 -5.64 -10.13 -12.55
CA VAL A 128 -6.16 -8.79 -12.77
C VAL A 128 -5.13 -8.00 -13.56
N ARG A 129 -5.56 -7.35 -14.64
CA ARG A 129 -4.70 -6.45 -15.41
C ARG A 129 -4.73 -5.06 -14.77
N SER A 130 -3.56 -4.45 -14.61
CA SER A 130 -3.47 -3.03 -14.26
C SER A 130 -4.27 -2.21 -15.29
N PRO A 131 -5.13 -1.28 -14.87
CA PRO A 131 -5.72 -0.31 -15.81
C PRO A 131 -4.67 0.64 -16.40
N PHE A 132 -3.46 0.65 -15.81
CA PHE A 132 -2.42 1.62 -16.10
C PHE A 132 -1.18 0.90 -16.63
N ALA A 133 -0.87 1.17 -17.89
CA ALA A 133 0.38 0.73 -18.49
C ALA A 133 1.57 1.50 -17.90
N LEU A 134 2.73 0.84 -17.89
CA LEU A 134 4.02 1.45 -17.64
C LEU A 134 4.38 2.44 -18.76
N ALA A 135 5.47 3.19 -18.57
CA ALA A 135 5.90 4.22 -19.51
C ALA A 135 6.23 3.67 -20.91
N ASP A 136 6.61 2.40 -20.99
CA ASP A 136 6.90 1.64 -22.21
C ASP A 136 5.65 0.99 -22.86
N GLY A 137 4.47 1.15 -22.24
CA GLY A 137 3.22 0.55 -22.71
C GLY A 137 2.92 -0.84 -22.14
N THR A 138 3.81 -1.41 -21.33
CA THR A 138 3.60 -2.73 -20.72
C THR A 138 2.47 -2.67 -19.68
N VAL A 139 1.50 -3.58 -19.78
CA VAL A 139 0.42 -3.74 -18.79
C VAL A 139 0.83 -4.78 -17.75
N THR A 140 0.95 -4.35 -16.50
CA THR A 140 1.23 -5.28 -15.39
C THR A 140 0.03 -6.21 -15.17
N VAL A 141 0.30 -7.50 -15.03
CA VAL A 141 -0.69 -8.51 -14.63
C VAL A 141 -0.42 -8.94 -13.19
N PHE A 142 -1.47 -8.90 -12.36
CA PHE A 142 -1.45 -9.31 -10.97
C PHE A 142 -2.23 -10.63 -10.82
N THR A 143 -1.51 -11.75 -10.74
CA THR A 143 -2.09 -13.06 -10.36
C THR A 143 -2.68 -12.98 -8.95
N GLY A 144 -3.62 -13.87 -8.60
CA GLY A 144 -4.15 -13.95 -7.23
C GLY A 144 -3.03 -14.11 -6.20
N ALA A 145 -2.11 -15.06 -6.43
CA ALA A 145 -0.93 -15.27 -5.58
C ALA A 145 -0.10 -13.98 -5.41
N ARG A 146 0.20 -13.27 -6.50
CA ARG A 146 0.92 -11.99 -6.44
C ARG A 146 0.17 -10.93 -5.63
N ARG A 147 -1.16 -10.87 -5.70
CA ARG A 147 -1.96 -9.93 -4.90
C ARG A 147 -1.86 -10.25 -3.41
N VAL A 148 -1.89 -11.52 -3.02
CA VAL A 148 -1.67 -11.95 -1.63
C VAL A 148 -0.26 -11.57 -1.18
N THR A 149 0.76 -11.83 -2.00
CA THR A 149 2.15 -11.46 -1.71
C THR A 149 2.30 -9.94 -1.54
N LEU A 150 1.66 -9.13 -2.39
CA LEU A 150 1.68 -7.66 -2.27
C LEU A 150 0.98 -7.17 -0.99
N ALA A 151 -0.09 -7.84 -0.55
CA ALA A 151 -0.74 -7.53 0.72
C ALA A 151 0.14 -7.87 1.93
N ALA A 152 0.88 -8.98 1.88
CA ALA A 152 1.87 -9.32 2.90
C ALA A 152 3.04 -8.32 2.90
N GLN A 153 3.52 -7.93 1.72
CA GLN A 153 4.56 -6.90 1.58
C GLN A 153 4.09 -5.55 2.12
N ALA A 154 2.83 -5.17 1.91
CA ALA A 154 2.26 -3.93 2.42
C ALA A 154 2.26 -3.87 3.96
N ARG A 155 1.97 -4.99 4.64
CA ARG A 155 2.05 -5.12 6.11
C ARG A 155 3.47 -4.87 6.60
N LEU A 156 4.43 -5.60 6.04
CA LEU A 156 5.84 -5.49 6.41
C LEU A 156 6.41 -4.09 6.08
N PHE A 157 6.00 -3.52 4.96
CA PHE A 157 6.37 -2.17 4.56
C PHE A 157 5.86 -1.13 5.56
N LEU A 158 4.61 -1.22 6.02
CA LEU A 158 4.08 -0.34 7.06
C LEU A 158 4.84 -0.53 8.38
N ALA A 159 5.10 -1.77 8.79
CA ALA A 159 5.90 -2.07 9.99
C ALA A 159 7.27 -1.37 9.97
N GLU A 160 7.99 -1.47 8.84
CA GLU A 160 9.28 -0.78 8.65
C GLU A 160 9.15 0.75 8.78
N ARG A 161 8.06 1.34 8.27
CA ARG A 161 7.81 2.78 8.40
C ARG A 161 7.49 3.19 9.84
N LEU A 162 6.70 2.40 10.55
CA LEU A 162 6.37 2.66 11.96
C LEU A 162 7.62 2.62 12.84
N ILE A 163 8.49 1.63 12.67
CA ILE A 163 9.74 1.52 13.41
C ILE A 163 10.71 2.66 13.07
N SER A 164 10.84 3.03 11.79
CA SER A 164 11.80 4.05 11.36
C SER A 164 11.38 5.49 11.73
N THR A 165 10.08 5.76 11.82
CA THR A 165 9.57 7.11 12.09
C THR A 165 9.18 7.34 13.55
N GLN A 166 8.84 6.28 14.30
CA GLN A 166 8.41 6.31 15.70
C GLN A 166 7.30 7.34 15.99
N LEU A 167 6.45 7.63 15.01
CA LEU A 167 5.38 8.61 15.16
C LEU A 167 4.28 8.09 16.07
N ARG A 168 3.86 8.94 17.02
CA ARG A 168 2.61 8.73 17.78
C ARG A 168 1.44 9.22 16.94
N ILE A 169 0.70 8.29 16.36
CA ILE A 169 -0.52 8.61 15.60
C ILE A 169 -1.71 8.45 16.54
N LYS A 170 -2.47 9.54 16.72
CA LYS A 170 -3.78 9.48 17.39
C LYS A 170 -4.83 9.18 16.33
N SER A 171 -5.60 8.11 16.46
CA SER A 171 -6.77 7.91 15.61
C SER A 171 -7.78 6.93 16.21
N ASP A 172 -9.05 7.18 15.92
CA ASP A 172 -10.14 6.24 16.15
C ASP A 172 -10.01 5.00 15.24
N SER A 173 -10.37 3.85 15.79
CA SER A 173 -10.24 2.55 15.12
C SER A 173 -11.48 2.19 14.32
N MET A 174 -11.27 1.74 13.10
CA MET A 174 -12.26 1.11 12.22
C MET A 174 -11.56 -0.13 11.61
N THR A 175 -12.29 -1.13 11.10
CA THR A 175 -11.69 -2.24 10.33
C THR A 175 -11.74 -1.93 8.83
N THR A 176 -10.98 -2.63 7.97
CA THR A 176 -11.04 -2.38 6.51
C THR A 176 -12.46 -2.57 6.00
N ARG A 177 -13.16 -3.59 6.53
CA ARG A 177 -14.59 -3.80 6.25
C ARG A 177 -15.45 -2.62 6.66
N HIS A 178 -15.24 -2.06 7.85
CA HIS A 178 -16.00 -0.90 8.29
C HIS A 178 -15.66 0.35 7.47
N LEU A 179 -14.40 0.52 7.02
CA LEU A 179 -13.99 1.62 6.14
C LEU A 179 -14.65 1.47 4.76
N ASP A 180 -14.56 0.30 4.16
CA ASP A 180 -15.20 0.00 2.87
C ASP A 180 -16.73 0.19 2.98
N ALA A 181 -17.37 -0.28 4.05
CA ALA A 181 -18.79 -0.02 4.31
C ALA A 181 -19.12 1.47 4.49
N THR A 182 -18.25 2.23 5.18
CA THR A 182 -18.40 3.68 5.36
C THR A 182 -18.28 4.43 4.03
N LEU A 183 -17.40 3.97 3.14
CA LEU A 183 -17.23 4.53 1.80
C LEU A 183 -18.41 4.18 0.89
N ALA A 184 -18.90 2.93 0.96
CA ALA A 184 -20.03 2.45 0.16
C ALA A 184 -21.35 3.17 0.48
N ALA A 185 -21.56 3.55 1.75
CA ALA A 185 -22.81 4.17 2.19
C ALA A 185 -22.92 5.66 1.86
N ARG A 186 -21.90 6.27 1.25
CA ARG A 186 -21.89 7.72 0.98
C ARG A 186 -22.55 8.07 -0.34
N ASP A 187 -23.32 9.15 -0.33
CA ASP A 187 -23.95 9.74 -1.51
C ASP A 187 -23.00 10.68 -2.27
N LYS A 188 -22.02 11.26 -1.58
CA LYS A 188 -21.03 12.21 -2.13
C LYS A 188 -19.64 11.99 -1.54
N PHE A 189 -18.64 12.26 -2.36
CA PHE A 189 -17.22 12.22 -1.98
C PHE A 189 -16.62 13.62 -1.94
N TYR A 190 -16.02 13.96 -0.80
CA TYR A 190 -15.27 15.19 -0.58
C TYR A 190 -13.77 14.92 -0.63
N SER A 191 -12.96 15.93 -0.95
CA SER A 191 -11.49 15.80 -0.98
C SER A 191 -10.89 15.39 0.38
N SER A 192 -11.58 15.70 1.49
CA SER A 192 -11.21 15.25 2.84
C SER A 192 -11.31 13.74 3.02
N ASP A 193 -12.11 13.05 2.21
CA ASP A 193 -12.38 11.62 2.36
C ASP A 193 -11.21 10.74 1.89
N GLU A 194 -10.37 11.28 1.01
CA GLU A 194 -9.15 10.63 0.52
C GLU A 194 -8.15 10.36 1.65
N TRP A 195 -8.29 11.04 2.79
CA TRP A 195 -7.47 10.85 3.99
C TRP A 195 -7.97 9.67 4.84
N LEU A 196 -9.18 9.15 4.61
CA LEU A 196 -9.74 8.06 5.41
C LEU A 196 -8.89 6.77 5.31
N VAL A 197 -8.33 6.50 4.13
CA VAL A 197 -7.48 5.32 3.88
C VAL A 197 -6.07 5.47 4.48
N TRP A 198 -5.70 6.67 4.92
CA TRP A 198 -4.40 6.93 5.59
C TRP A 198 -4.44 6.55 7.07
N HIS A 199 -5.63 6.52 7.65
CA HIS A 199 -5.83 5.85 8.92
C HIS A 199 -5.87 4.35 8.59
N CYS A 200 -4.77 3.62 8.79
CA CYS A 200 -4.83 2.17 8.65
C CYS A 200 -5.74 1.69 9.77
N ARG A 201 -6.86 1.23 9.28
CA ARG A 201 -8.04 0.85 10.02
C ARG A 201 -8.14 -0.66 9.86
N LEU A 202 -7.05 -1.38 10.13
CA LEU A 202 -7.10 -2.82 10.34
C LEU A 202 -7.22 -3.11 11.82
N GLU A 203 -7.79 -4.25 12.16
CA GLU A 203 -7.76 -4.72 13.53
C GLU A 203 -6.30 -4.93 14.01
N SER A 204 -5.41 -5.36 13.12
CA SER A 204 -3.97 -5.41 13.39
C SER A 204 -3.28 -4.05 13.48
N CYS A 205 -3.88 -3.00 12.90
CA CYS A 205 -3.48 -1.60 13.08
C CYS A 205 -4.07 -0.95 14.35
N ARG A 206 -4.84 -1.69 15.16
CA ARG A 206 -5.58 -1.17 16.33
C ARG A 206 -4.69 -0.95 17.56
N ALA A 207 -3.42 -1.34 17.53
CA ALA A 207 -2.53 -1.08 18.65
C ALA A 207 -2.35 0.44 18.84
N MET A 208 -2.53 0.91 20.09
CA MET A 208 -2.40 2.33 20.43
C MET A 208 -0.97 2.88 20.26
N ALA A 209 0.01 1.99 20.05
CA ALA A 209 1.42 2.33 19.93
C ALA A 209 2.03 1.74 18.65
N ALA A 210 2.96 2.49 18.04
CA ALA A 210 3.59 2.14 16.78
C ALA A 210 4.44 0.85 16.83
N LEU A 211 5.04 0.52 17.99
CA LEU A 211 5.90 -0.67 18.11
C LEU A 211 5.08 -1.97 18.12
N PRO A 212 4.04 -2.14 18.98
CA PRO A 212 3.18 -3.33 18.92
C PRO A 212 2.44 -3.47 17.58
N GLU A 213 2.05 -2.36 16.95
CA GLU A 213 1.48 -2.38 15.60
C GLU A 213 2.48 -2.95 14.59
N ALA A 214 3.72 -2.44 14.58
CA ALA A 214 4.76 -2.92 13.68
C ALA A 214 5.07 -4.41 13.88
N MET A 215 5.10 -4.87 15.13
CA MET A 215 5.30 -6.30 15.43
C MET A 215 4.19 -7.15 14.84
N THR A 216 2.93 -6.81 15.14
CA THR A 216 1.76 -7.56 14.66
C THR A 216 1.77 -7.66 13.13
N LEU A 217 1.98 -6.54 12.44
CA LEU A 217 2.03 -6.49 10.98
C LEU A 217 3.20 -7.32 10.41
N ALA A 218 4.37 -7.28 11.04
CA ALA A 218 5.52 -8.07 10.59
C ALA A 218 5.29 -9.58 10.79
N THR A 219 4.71 -9.98 11.92
CA THR A 219 4.34 -11.37 12.20
C THR A 219 3.30 -11.89 11.21
N GLU A 220 2.24 -11.11 10.94
CA GLU A 220 1.23 -11.45 9.93
C GLU A 220 1.85 -11.62 8.55
N ALA A 221 2.73 -10.70 8.15
CA ALA A 221 3.41 -10.76 6.86
C ALA A 221 4.23 -12.05 6.72
N LEU A 222 5.06 -12.36 7.71
CA LEU A 222 5.85 -13.60 7.72
C LEU A 222 4.95 -14.83 7.64
N ARG A 223 3.86 -14.84 8.41
CA ARG A 223 2.93 -15.98 8.43
C ARG A 223 2.24 -16.22 7.09
N ILE A 224 1.83 -15.17 6.39
CA ILE A 224 1.26 -15.28 5.04
C ILE A 224 2.29 -15.89 4.07
N TYR A 225 3.55 -15.43 4.13
CA TYR A 225 4.63 -15.98 3.30
C TYR A 225 4.90 -17.46 3.59
N GLU A 226 4.91 -17.87 4.86
CA GLU A 226 5.06 -19.28 5.25
C GLU A 226 3.92 -20.16 4.74
N ILE A 227 2.68 -19.65 4.82
CA ILE A 227 1.50 -20.34 4.29
C ILE A 227 1.62 -20.50 2.77
N LEU A 228 1.94 -19.43 2.04
CA LEU A 228 2.11 -19.46 0.60
C LEU A 228 3.23 -20.43 0.16
N ALA A 229 4.36 -20.45 0.87
CA ALA A 229 5.45 -21.38 0.60
C ALA A 229 5.06 -22.84 0.89
N GLY A 230 4.38 -23.07 2.02
CA GLY A 230 3.91 -24.40 2.42
C GLY A 230 2.85 -25.00 1.48
N LEU A 231 2.17 -24.15 0.71
CA LEU A 231 1.16 -24.55 -0.27
C LEU A 231 1.70 -24.67 -1.71
N GLY A 232 3.02 -24.46 -1.93
CA GLY A 232 3.64 -24.62 -3.25
C GLY A 232 3.26 -23.54 -4.27
N THR A 233 2.89 -22.34 -3.80
CA THR A 233 2.59 -21.19 -4.68
C THR A 233 3.86 -20.56 -5.27
N GLU A 234 3.73 -19.44 -6.01
CA GLU A 234 4.84 -18.70 -6.64
C GLU A 234 5.93 -18.19 -5.66
N VAL A 235 5.71 -18.26 -4.35
CA VAL A 235 6.67 -17.81 -3.34
C VAL A 235 7.86 -18.76 -3.27
N SER A 236 9.03 -18.26 -3.67
CA SER A 236 10.27 -19.03 -3.61
C SER A 236 10.85 -19.09 -2.19
N GLY A 237 11.72 -20.08 -1.93
CA GLY A 237 12.48 -20.15 -0.67
C GLY A 237 13.30 -18.87 -0.42
N GLU A 238 13.89 -18.28 -1.48
CA GLU A 238 14.61 -17.01 -1.37
C GLU A 238 13.70 -15.86 -0.94
N GLU A 239 12.46 -15.80 -1.43
CA GLU A 239 11.49 -14.79 -1.01
C GLU A 239 11.06 -14.94 0.45
N LEU A 240 10.88 -16.17 0.91
CA LEU A 240 10.60 -16.45 2.31
C LEU A 240 11.77 -16.04 3.22
N ASP A 241 13.00 -16.38 2.84
CA ASP A 241 14.21 -16.02 3.58
C ASP A 241 14.42 -14.49 3.65
N ARG A 242 14.23 -13.79 2.52
CA ARG A 242 14.28 -12.31 2.50
C ARG A 242 13.21 -11.69 3.39
N THR A 243 12.02 -12.29 3.43
CA THR A 243 10.92 -11.83 4.30
C THR A 243 11.26 -12.06 5.77
N ARG A 244 11.83 -13.22 6.11
CA ARG A 244 12.30 -13.52 7.47
C ARG A 244 13.38 -12.55 7.95
N ALA A 245 14.37 -12.25 7.10
CA ALA A 245 15.40 -11.27 7.43
C ALA A 245 14.83 -9.86 7.69
N ARG A 246 13.83 -9.44 6.90
CA ARG A 246 13.14 -8.16 7.11
C ARG A 246 12.29 -8.17 8.39
N TYR A 247 11.61 -9.26 8.68
CA TYR A 247 10.90 -9.47 9.94
C TYR A 247 11.85 -9.33 11.14
N ASP A 248 13.00 -10.02 11.12
CA ASP A 248 14.00 -9.95 12.20
C ASP A 248 14.54 -8.52 12.36
N ALA A 249 14.73 -7.79 11.26
CA ALA A 249 15.15 -6.39 11.30
C ALA A 249 14.11 -5.45 11.93
N VAL A 250 12.82 -5.76 11.79
CA VAL A 250 11.73 -5.03 12.48
C VAL A 250 11.73 -5.39 13.97
N VAL A 251 11.66 -6.68 14.29
CA VAL A 251 11.51 -7.17 15.67
C VAL A 251 12.72 -6.85 16.54
N SER A 252 13.93 -6.91 15.99
CA SER A 252 15.17 -6.57 16.72
C SER A 252 15.19 -5.13 17.26
N ARG A 253 14.40 -4.22 16.67
CA ARG A 253 14.28 -2.82 17.08
C ARG A 253 13.17 -2.56 18.10
N ILE A 254 12.38 -3.57 18.42
CA ILE A 254 11.32 -3.51 19.43
C ILE A 254 11.91 -3.96 20.79
N PRO A 255 11.74 -3.21 21.89
CA PRO A 255 12.16 -3.63 23.22
C PRO A 255 11.61 -5.00 23.63
N LEU A 256 12.40 -5.79 24.38
CA LEU A 256 12.05 -7.18 24.75
C LEU A 256 10.76 -7.28 25.58
N ASP A 257 10.45 -6.27 26.38
CA ASP A 257 9.24 -6.17 27.19
C ASP A 257 7.96 -5.92 26.37
N LEU A 258 8.13 -5.60 25.08
CA LEU A 258 7.06 -5.39 24.11
C LEU A 258 7.02 -6.48 23.02
N ARG A 259 7.90 -7.48 23.09
CA ARG A 259 7.92 -8.65 22.20
C ARG A 259 7.06 -9.78 22.78
#